data_AF-A0A327JBY1-F1
#
_entry.id   AF-A0A327JBY1-F1
#
_cell.length_a   1.000
_cell.length_b   1.000
_cell.length_c   1.000
_cell.angle_alpha   90.00
_cell.angle_beta   90.00
_cell.angle_gamma   90.00
#
_symmetry.space_group_name_H-M   'P 1'
#
loop_
_entity.id
_entity.type
_entity.pdbx_description
1 polymer ?
#
loop_
_entity_poly.entity_id
_entity_poly.type
_entity_poly.pdbx_seq_one_letter_code
_entity_poly.pdbx_strand_id
1 'polypeptide(L)'
;MNFESKKKIQDLEKQLLESYKLPIFRGYVAVNKRGVEQIIDAIYKNLPDDIQTARGFLSSWKEEPILKQNTENKKNLFSYLQKLETTLNEQMTIASYVIVKVKEIEDIINQIYKNIPDEINQAENLDH
;
A
#
# COMPACT_ATOMS: atom_id res chain seq x y z
N MET A 1 2.46 11.77 -13.66
CA MET A 1 2.01 10.47 -14.19
C MET A 1 1.08 9.87 -13.16
N ASN A 2 0.08 9.06 -13.52
CA ASN A 2 -0.85 8.51 -12.54
C ASN A 2 -0.71 6.99 -12.46
N PHE A 3 -0.11 6.50 -11.37
CA PHE A 3 0.13 5.07 -11.15
C PHE A 3 -0.99 4.44 -10.32
N GLU A 4 -1.61 3.37 -10.84
CA GLU A 4 -2.78 2.75 -10.21
C GLU A 4 -2.44 2.19 -8.83
N SER A 5 -1.27 1.59 -8.64
CA SER A 5 -0.84 1.01 -7.36
C SER A 5 -0.72 2.06 -6.26
N LYS A 6 -0.19 3.24 -6.58
CA LYS A 6 -0.05 4.33 -5.61
C LYS A 6 -1.42 4.86 -5.20
N LYS A 7 -2.33 5.00 -6.16
CA LYS A 7 -3.74 5.35 -5.89
C LYS A 7 -4.43 4.29 -5.03
N LYS A 8 -4.20 3.00 -5.29
CA LYS A 8 -4.75 1.91 -4.46
C LYS A 8 -4.19 1.90 -3.04
N ILE A 9 -2.91 2.25 -2.84
CA ILE A 9 -2.34 2.45 -1.50
C ILE A 9 -3.02 3.62 -0.77
N GLN A 10 -3.35 4.71 -1.48
CA GLN A 10 -4.14 5.82 -0.90
C GLN A 10 -5.58 5.41 -0.57
N ASP A 11 -6.22 4.64 -1.45
CA ASP A 11 -7.56 4.10 -1.19
C ASP A 11 -7.56 3.17 0.03
N LEU A 12 -6.50 2.37 0.19
CA LEU A 12 -6.29 1.50 1.35
C LEU A 12 -6.21 2.30 2.65
N GLU A 13 -5.39 3.36 2.67
CA GLU A 13 -5.25 4.26 3.82
C GLU A 13 -6.60 4.89 4.19
N LYS A 14 -7.32 5.45 3.21
CA LYS A 14 -8.65 6.05 3.44
C LYS A 14 -9.61 5.04 4.04
N GLN A 15 -9.69 3.84 3.48
CA GLN A 15 -10.58 2.80 3.99
C GLN A 15 -10.25 2.44 5.44
N LEU A 16 -8.97 2.42 5.82
CA LEU A 16 -8.52 2.11 7.17
C LEU A 16 -8.72 3.27 8.16
N LEU A 17 -8.56 4.52 7.72
CA LEU A 17 -8.74 5.71 8.55
C LEU A 17 -10.22 6.10 8.73
N GLU A 18 -11.05 5.87 7.71
CA GLU A 18 -12.51 6.08 7.74
C GLU A 18 -13.27 4.89 8.35
N SER A 19 -12.54 3.83 8.76
CA SER A 19 -13.11 2.69 9.47
C SER A 19 -13.77 3.09 10.79
N TYR A 20 -14.82 2.36 11.18
CA TYR A 20 -15.65 2.71 12.33
C TYR A 20 -14.83 2.63 13.63
N LYS A 21 -14.61 3.79 14.28
CA LYS A 21 -13.95 3.88 15.58
C LYS A 21 -14.89 3.34 16.66
N LEU A 22 -14.48 2.28 17.33
CA LEU A 22 -15.30 1.63 18.34
C LEU A 22 -15.34 2.48 19.62
N PRO A 23 -16.51 3.01 20.05
CA PRO A 23 -16.59 3.91 21.21
C PRO A 23 -16.12 3.27 22.52
N ILE A 24 -16.28 1.95 22.63
CA ILE A 24 -16.00 1.15 23.82
C ILE A 24 -14.53 0.71 23.86
N PHE A 25 -13.90 0.55 22.69
CA PHE A 25 -12.51 0.11 22.55
C PHE A 25 -11.64 1.26 22.04
N ARG A 26 -11.24 2.16 22.96
CA ARG A 26 -10.33 3.27 22.62
C ARG A 26 -9.04 2.73 21.98
N GLY A 27 -8.75 3.17 20.76
CA GLY A 27 -7.58 2.72 20.00
C GLY A 27 -7.83 1.50 19.09
N TYR A 28 -9.08 1.08 18.92
CA TYR A 28 -9.46 0.02 17.96
C TYR A 28 -10.45 0.54 16.91
N VAL A 29 -10.35 -0.01 15.71
CA VAL A 29 -11.24 0.25 14.57
C VAL A 29 -11.78 -1.04 14.00
N ALA A 30 -13.01 -1.00 13.50
CA ALA A 30 -13.62 -2.09 12.76
C ALA A 30 -13.41 -1.85 11.26
N VAL A 31 -12.60 -2.71 10.64
CA VAL A 31 -12.18 -2.62 9.24
C VAL A 31 -12.96 -3.62 8.39
N ASN A 32 -13.48 -3.21 7.24
CA ASN A 32 -14.10 -4.14 6.29
C ASN A 32 -13.03 -5.01 5.61
N LYS A 33 -12.90 -6.25 6.06
CA LYS A 33 -11.86 -7.18 5.62
C LYS A 33 -11.86 -7.39 4.11
N ARG A 34 -13.03 -7.70 3.56
CA ARG A 34 -13.18 -8.00 2.12
C ARG A 34 -12.82 -6.80 1.26
N GLY A 35 -13.14 -5.59 1.71
CA GLY A 35 -12.77 -4.38 0.99
C GLY A 35 -11.26 -4.15 1.00
N VAL A 36 -10.59 -4.38 2.13
CA VAL A 36 -9.13 -4.27 2.21
C VAL A 36 -8.43 -5.32 1.36
N GLU A 37 -8.86 -6.58 1.41
CA GLU A 37 -8.32 -7.66 0.56
C GLU A 37 -8.41 -7.31 -0.93
N GLN A 38 -9.55 -6.77 -1.38
CA GLN A 38 -9.72 -6.34 -2.77
C GLN A 38 -8.75 -5.23 -3.19
N ILE A 39 -8.42 -4.31 -2.28
CA ILE A 39 -7.45 -3.25 -2.56
C ILE A 39 -6.04 -3.83 -2.61
N ILE A 40 -5.69 -4.73 -1.69
CA ILE A 40 -4.38 -5.40 -1.67
C ILE A 40 -4.17 -6.24 -2.94
N ASP A 41 -5.17 -7.01 -3.37
CA ASP A 41 -5.16 -7.74 -4.63
C ASP A 41 -4.92 -6.82 -5.84
N ALA A 42 -5.56 -5.65 -5.86
CA ALA A 42 -5.36 -4.66 -6.90
C ALA A 42 -3.93 -4.10 -6.90
N ILE A 43 -3.33 -3.88 -5.73
CA ILE A 43 -1.93 -3.46 -5.61
C ILE A 43 -1.01 -4.55 -6.17
N TYR A 44 -1.19 -5.81 -5.76
CA TYR A 44 -0.37 -6.92 -6.28
C TYR A 44 -0.47 -7.07 -7.80
N LYS A 45 -1.66 -6.86 -8.36
CA LYS A 45 -1.90 -6.95 -9.80
C LYS A 45 -1.25 -5.82 -10.60
N ASN A 46 -1.36 -4.58 -10.12
CA ASN A 46 -0.98 -3.39 -10.89
C ASN A 46 0.49 -2.99 -10.68
N LEU A 47 1.08 -3.30 -9.52
CA LEU A 47 2.42 -2.83 -9.17
C LEU A 47 3.52 -3.27 -10.16
N PRO A 48 3.53 -4.52 -10.69
CA PRO A 48 4.54 -4.90 -11.68
C PRO A 48 4.49 -4.05 -12.95
N ASP A 49 3.29 -3.70 -13.42
CA ASP A 49 3.06 -2.93 -14.65
C ASP A 49 3.41 -1.44 -14.43
N ASP A 50 2.99 -0.88 -13.29
CA ASP A 50 3.34 0.49 -12.90
C ASP A 50 4.86 0.69 -12.80
N ILE A 51 5.59 -0.29 -12.22
CA ILE A 51 7.06 -0.26 -12.18
C ILE A 51 7.64 -0.29 -13.59
N GLN A 52 7.11 -1.13 -14.49
CA GLN A 52 7.61 -1.20 -15.87
C GLN A 52 7.38 0.11 -16.62
N THR A 53 6.20 0.71 -16.46
CA THR A 53 5.84 2.00 -17.05
C THR A 53 6.74 3.12 -16.54
N ALA A 54 6.91 3.21 -15.21
CA ALA A 54 7.79 4.19 -14.58
C ALA A 54 9.23 4.06 -15.09
N ARG A 55 9.73 2.83 -15.22
CA ARG A 55 11.07 2.57 -15.76
C ARG A 55 11.20 2.94 -17.24
N GLY A 56 10.19 2.63 -18.05
CA GLY A 56 10.15 2.99 -19.46
C GLY A 56 10.25 4.51 -19.65
N PHE A 57 9.53 5.26 -18.81
CA PHE A 57 9.59 6.72 -18.76
C PHE A 57 10.97 7.22 -18.31
N LEU A 58 11.47 6.77 -17.16
CA LEU A 58 12.79 7.21 -16.66
C LEU A 58 13.94 6.90 -17.64
N SER A 59 13.85 5.78 -18.36
CA SER A 59 14.86 5.37 -19.35
C SER A 59 14.86 6.24 -20.60
N SER A 60 13.72 6.86 -20.95
CA SER A 60 13.64 7.78 -22.10
C SER A 60 14.17 9.18 -21.79
N TRP A 61 14.28 9.56 -20.51
CA TRP A 61 14.70 10.89 -20.04
C TRP A 61 16.23 11.08 -19.84
N LYS A 62 17.04 10.01 -19.92
CA LYS A 62 18.50 10.01 -20.15
C LYS A 62 19.46 10.91 -19.32
N GLU A 63 19.07 11.60 -18.24
CA GLU A 63 20.02 12.48 -17.51
C GLU A 63 20.45 12.08 -16.08
N GLU A 64 19.88 11.08 -15.42
CA GLU A 64 20.38 10.66 -14.09
C GLU A 64 20.36 9.13 -13.91
N PRO A 65 21.24 8.57 -13.05
CA PRO A 65 21.51 7.14 -13.05
C PRO A 65 20.23 6.40 -12.74
N ILE A 66 19.84 5.48 -13.62
CA ILE A 66 18.83 4.46 -13.35
C ILE A 66 19.26 3.82 -12.03
N LEU A 67 18.66 4.25 -10.92
CA LEU A 67 18.99 3.75 -9.60
C LEU A 67 18.81 2.24 -9.69
N LYS A 68 19.86 1.51 -9.28
CA LYS A 68 19.87 0.05 -9.25
C LYS A 68 18.53 -0.39 -8.68
N GLN A 69 17.85 -1.28 -9.40
CA GLN A 69 16.54 -1.84 -9.03
C GLN A 69 16.43 -1.86 -7.51
N ASN A 70 15.50 -1.08 -6.95
CA ASN A 70 15.28 -1.15 -5.52
C ASN A 70 14.40 -2.37 -5.24
N THR A 71 14.96 -3.54 -5.53
CA THR A 71 14.36 -4.86 -5.31
C THR A 71 14.07 -5.06 -3.83
N GLU A 72 14.77 -4.33 -2.95
CA GLU A 72 14.56 -4.30 -1.50
C GLU A 72 13.25 -3.59 -1.16
N ASN A 73 13.00 -2.37 -1.66
CA ASN A 73 11.72 -1.67 -1.44
C ASN A 73 10.53 -2.47 -1.99
N LYS A 74 10.65 -3.06 -3.18
CA LYS A 74 9.59 -3.93 -3.73
C LYS A 74 9.29 -5.15 -2.85
N LYS A 75 10.34 -5.83 -2.36
CA LYS A 75 10.19 -6.98 -1.45
C LYS A 75 9.58 -6.54 -0.11
N ASN A 76 10.04 -5.42 0.43
CA ASN A 76 9.54 -4.87 1.67
C ASN A 76 8.07 -4.48 1.55
N LEU A 77 7.66 -3.81 0.47
CA LEU A 77 6.27 -3.46 0.20
C LEU A 77 5.37 -4.71 0.22
N PHE A 78 5.74 -5.75 -0.52
CA PHE A 78 4.99 -7.00 -0.51
C PHE A 78 4.98 -7.66 0.86
N SER A 79 6.08 -7.63 1.60
CA SER A 79 6.12 -8.18 2.96
C SER A 79 5.19 -7.43 3.93
N TYR A 80 5.05 -6.10 3.78
CA TYR A 80 4.16 -5.30 4.61
C TYR A 80 2.69 -5.43 4.21
N LEU A 81 2.40 -5.60 2.91
CA LEU A 81 1.06 -5.97 2.43
C LEU A 81 0.66 -7.35 2.97
N GLN A 82 1.55 -8.33 2.88
CA GLN A 82 1.33 -9.66 3.43
C GLN A 82 1.15 -9.61 4.96
N LYS A 83 1.95 -8.79 5.65
CA LYS A 83 1.78 -8.57 7.10
C LYS A 83 0.41 -7.98 7.43
N LEU A 84 -0.10 -7.06 6.61
CA LEU A 84 -1.45 -6.51 6.76
C LEU A 84 -2.50 -7.61 6.59
N GLU A 85 -2.39 -8.44 5.55
CA GLU A 85 -3.29 -9.57 5.31
C GLU A 85 -3.28 -10.57 6.46
N THR A 86 -2.10 -10.98 6.93
CA THR A 86 -1.95 -11.88 8.08
C THR A 86 -2.55 -11.26 9.33
N THR A 87 -2.28 -9.98 9.61
CA THR A 87 -2.86 -9.27 10.75
C THR A 87 -4.39 -9.25 10.66
N LEU A 88 -4.98 -9.01 9.50
CA LEU A 88 -6.45 -9.05 9.36
C LEU A 88 -7.04 -10.46 9.46
N ASN A 89 -6.27 -11.49 9.12
CA ASN A 89 -6.69 -12.89 9.19
C ASN A 89 -6.64 -13.47 10.61
N GLU A 90 -5.69 -13.02 11.44
CA GLU A 90 -5.50 -13.53 12.81
C GLU A 90 -6.41 -12.86 13.85
N GLN A 91 -7.05 -11.75 13.47
CA GLN A 91 -7.84 -10.93 14.40
C GLN A 91 -9.30 -11.35 14.46
N MET A 92 -9.96 -10.96 15.54
CA MET A 92 -11.36 -11.30 15.77
C MET A 92 -12.25 -10.69 14.68
N THR A 93 -13.00 -11.56 14.00
CA THR A 93 -14.00 -11.18 12.99
C THR A 93 -15.39 -11.04 13.60
N ILE A 94 -16.06 -9.92 13.33
CA ILE A 94 -17.49 -9.72 13.58
C ILE A 94 -18.15 -9.49 12.23
N ALA A 95 -18.89 -10.48 11.73
CA ALA A 95 -19.40 -10.50 10.37
C ALA A 95 -18.27 -10.26 9.35
N SER A 96 -18.42 -9.29 8.45
CA SER A 96 -17.41 -8.91 7.44
C SER A 96 -16.32 -7.97 7.96
N TYR A 97 -16.33 -7.64 9.26
CA TYR A 97 -15.44 -6.66 9.87
C TYR A 97 -14.42 -7.33 10.78
N VAL A 98 -13.21 -6.78 10.81
CA VAL A 98 -12.13 -7.19 11.69
C VAL A 98 -11.82 -6.06 12.66
N ILE A 99 -11.70 -6.38 13.93
CA ILE A 99 -11.30 -5.40 14.95
C ILE A 99 -9.78 -5.39 15.06
N VAL A 100 -9.17 -4.24 14.80
CA VAL A 100 -7.71 -4.07 14.82
C VAL A 100 -7.30 -2.84 15.62
N LYS A 101 -6.08 -2.84 16.16
CA LYS A 101 -5.50 -1.70 16.85
C LYS A 101 -5.12 -0.63 15.82
N VAL A 102 -5.55 0.61 16.06
CA VAL A 102 -5.30 1.75 15.17
C VAL A 102 -3.81 1.95 14.93
N LYS A 103 -3.00 1.99 15.99
CA LYS A 103 -1.55 2.20 15.88
C LYS A 103 -0.85 1.14 15.02
N GLU A 104 -1.27 -0.11 15.14
CA GLU A 104 -0.66 -1.23 14.41
C GLU A 104 -0.95 -1.11 12.91
N ILE A 105 -2.18 -0.73 12.55
CA ILE A 105 -2.54 -0.45 11.16
C ILE A 105 -1.81 0.77 10.62
N GLU A 106 -1.76 1.87 11.38
CA GLU A 106 -1.04 3.08 10.99
C GLU A 106 0.45 2.78 10.74
N ASP A 107 1.09 1.99 11.61
CA ASP A 107 2.48 1.58 11.44
C ASP A 107 2.67 0.76 10.16
N ILE A 108 1.78 -0.21 9.89
CA ILE A 108 1.86 -1.03 8.67
C ILE A 108 1.65 -0.18 7.41
N ILE A 109 0.67 0.72 7.40
CA ILE A 109 0.41 1.63 6.27
C ILE A 109 1.58 2.59 6.03
N ASN A 110 2.16 3.15 7.08
CA ASN A 110 3.35 3.99 6.98
C ASN A 110 4.52 3.23 6.34
N GLN A 111 4.69 1.95 6.67
CA GLN A 111 5.71 1.11 6.04
C GLN A 111 5.37 0.81 4.57
N ILE A 112 4.12 0.55 4.23
CA ILE A 112 3.68 0.36 2.84
C ILE A 112 4.03 1.61 2.01
N TYR A 113 3.71 2.81 2.48
CA TYR A 113 4.06 4.06 1.78
C TYR A 113 5.56 4.26 1.62
N LYS A 114 6.34 4.04 2.67
CA LYS A 114 7.81 4.21 2.66
C LYS A 114 8.52 3.24 1.72
N ASN A 115 7.89 2.12 1.40
CA ASN A 115 8.47 1.09 0.55
C ASN A 115 7.87 1.06 -0.86
N ILE A 116 7.09 2.09 -1.26
CA ILE A 116 6.72 2.27 -2.66
C ILE A 116 8.01 2.33 -3.50
N PRO A 117 8.12 1.55 -4.59
CA PRO A 117 9.31 1.55 -5.45
C PRO A 117 9.69 2.96 -5.89
N ASP A 118 10.98 3.29 -5.77
CA ASP A 118 11.49 4.63 -6.05
C ASP A 118 11.26 5.04 -7.51
N GLU A 119 11.23 4.07 -8.42
CA GLU A 119 10.95 4.31 -9.84
C GLU A 119 9.60 4.99 -10.04
N ILE A 120 8.57 4.55 -9.31
CA ILE A 120 7.21 5.11 -9.35
C ILE A 120 7.23 6.56 -8.84
N ASN A 121 7.89 6.81 -7.71
CA ASN A 121 7.96 8.15 -7.12
C ASN A 121 8.72 9.15 -8.01
N GLN A 122 9.81 8.70 -8.63
CA GLN A 122 10.62 9.54 -9.52
C GLN A 122 9.90 9.85 -10.83
N ALA A 123 9.29 8.85 -11.46
CA ALA A 123 8.54 9.05 -12.69
C ALA A 123 7.34 9.99 -12.47
N GLU A 124 6.68 9.92 -11.30
CA GLU A 124 5.60 10.83 -10.97
C GLU A 124 6.09 12.27 -10.76
N ASN A 125 7.22 12.46 -10.06
CA ASN A 125 7.81 13.77 -9.81
C ASN A 125 8.34 14.46 -11.07
N LEU A 126 8.83 13.69 -12.06
CA LEU A 126 9.39 14.21 -13.31
C LEU A 126 8.32 14.53 -14.37
N ASP A 127 7.13 13.93 -14.27
CA ASP A 127 5.98 14.25 -15.13
C ASP A 127 5.16 15.44 -14.60
N HIS A 128 5.61 16.09 -13.51
CA HIS A 128 4.93 17.20 -12.83
C HIS A 128 5.55 18.57 -13.08
#